data_AF-A0A1I3MSF4-F1
#
_entry.id   AF-A0A1I3MSF4-F1
#
_cell.length_a   1.000
_cell.length_b   1.000
_cell.length_c   1.000
_cell.angle_alpha   90.00
_cell.angle_beta   90.00
_cell.angle_gamma   90.00
#
_symmetry.space_group_name_H-M   'P 1'
#
loop_
_entity.id
_entity.type
_entity.pdbx_description
1 polymer ?
#
loop_
_entity_poly.entity_id
_entity_poly.type
_entity_poly.pdbx_seq_one_letter_code
_entity_poly.pdbx_strand_id
1 'polypeptide(L)'
;MPSISDFEDYQTQLDKHQDYILLNREYSHTEIFKEIILFMDSAFPEWTTNRGIGFWAAEFVLTAIQNLEHLYEDINNSSIQVLKDVYMSLVVDYKITKKQFTSVVIDTIIHNFEIEYNELLDENEYLPINDFKALYDELYNVYEIKILNKVTYNFMNEEFPIL
;
A
#
# COMPACT_ATOMS: atom_id res chain seq x y z
N MET A 1 -33.45 1.78 -3.77
CA MET A 1 -32.81 0.97 -4.84
C MET A 1 -31.49 1.65 -5.14
N PRO A 2 -30.36 0.94 -5.11
CA PRO A 2 -29.07 1.52 -5.51
C PRO A 2 -29.16 2.01 -6.95
N SER A 3 -28.55 3.16 -7.23
CA SER A 3 -28.46 3.73 -8.56
C SER A 3 -27.46 2.95 -9.43
N ILE A 4 -27.49 3.15 -10.75
CA ILE A 4 -26.52 2.54 -11.67
C ILE A 4 -25.09 3.03 -11.37
N SER A 5 -24.91 4.28 -10.95
CA SER A 5 -23.59 4.77 -10.53
C SER A 5 -23.12 4.11 -9.24
N ASP A 6 -24.04 3.78 -8.32
CA ASP A 6 -23.69 3.06 -7.08
C ASP A 6 -23.15 1.65 -7.40
N PHE A 7 -23.61 1.04 -8.49
CA PHE A 7 -23.14 -0.28 -8.93
C PHE A 7 -21.79 -0.21 -9.66
N GLU A 8 -21.57 0.81 -10.49
CA GLU A 8 -20.29 1.03 -11.17
C GLU A 8 -19.18 1.44 -10.20
N ASP A 9 -19.49 2.30 -9.21
CA ASP A 9 -18.57 2.66 -8.14
C ASP A 9 -18.22 1.44 -7.27
N TYR A 10 -19.21 0.60 -6.94
CA TYR A 10 -19.01 -0.65 -6.19
C TYR A 10 -18.10 -1.63 -6.93
N GLN A 11 -18.33 -1.86 -8.24
CA GLN A 11 -17.49 -2.74 -9.05
C GLN A 11 -16.06 -2.18 -9.18
N THR A 12 -15.92 -0.87 -9.34
CA THR A 12 -14.62 -0.20 -9.40
C THR A 12 -13.84 -0.31 -8.09
N GLN A 13 -14.52 -0.26 -6.94
CA GLN A 13 -13.89 -0.46 -5.62
C GLN A 13 -13.49 -1.93 -5.41
N LEU A 14 -14.32 -2.88 -5.85
CA LEU A 14 -14.03 -4.30 -5.84
C LEU A 14 -12.77 -4.63 -6.66
N ASP A 15 -12.70 -4.12 -7.89
CA ASP A 15 -11.58 -4.38 -8.78
C ASP A 15 -10.28 -3.75 -8.24
N LYS A 16 -10.37 -2.59 -7.56
CA LYS A 16 -9.22 -1.91 -6.95
C LYS A 16 -8.70 -2.58 -5.67
N HIS A 17 -9.54 -3.33 -4.96
CA HIS A 17 -9.20 -3.92 -3.66
C HIS A 17 -9.34 -5.45 -3.65
N GLN A 18 -9.34 -6.07 -4.82
CA GLN A 18 -9.59 -7.51 -5.00
C GLN A 18 -8.64 -8.37 -4.16
N ASP A 19 -7.34 -8.06 -4.14
CA ASP A 19 -6.35 -8.81 -3.37
C ASP A 19 -6.61 -8.73 -1.86
N TYR A 20 -7.00 -7.55 -1.37
CA TYR A 20 -7.31 -7.34 0.04
C TYR A 20 -8.56 -8.12 0.46
N ILE A 21 -9.59 -8.12 -0.40
CA ILE A 21 -10.82 -8.90 -0.18
C ILE A 21 -10.50 -10.40 -0.19
N LEU A 22 -9.69 -10.86 -1.14
CA LEU A 22 -9.27 -12.25 -1.25
C LEU A 22 -8.50 -12.70 -0.02
N LEU A 23 -7.51 -11.92 0.44
CA LEU A 23 -6.74 -12.18 1.65
C LEU A 23 -7.64 -12.34 2.87
N ASN A 24 -8.57 -11.40 3.07
CA ASN A 24 -9.46 -11.45 4.22
C ASN A 24 -10.43 -12.63 4.16
N ARG A 25 -10.92 -12.99 2.98
CA ARG A 25 -11.87 -14.10 2.82
C ARG A 25 -11.22 -15.47 2.95
N GLU A 26 -10.04 -15.66 2.37
CA GLU A 26 -9.45 -16.99 2.16
C GLU A 26 -8.27 -17.26 3.09
N TYR A 27 -7.53 -16.23 3.50
CA TYR A 27 -6.23 -16.42 4.16
C TYR A 27 -6.16 -15.86 5.59
N SER A 28 -7.05 -14.95 5.98
CA SER A 28 -7.03 -14.27 7.30
C SER A 28 -6.91 -15.21 8.52
N HIS A 29 -7.49 -16.41 8.42
CA HIS A 29 -7.48 -17.40 9.49
C HIS A 29 -6.24 -18.31 9.50
N THR A 30 -5.43 -18.27 8.44
CA THR A 30 -4.26 -19.13 8.28
C THR A 30 -3.07 -18.64 9.10
N GLU A 31 -2.24 -19.57 9.57
CA GLU A 31 -1.04 -19.22 10.35
C GLU A 31 0.00 -18.47 9.51
N ILE A 32 0.15 -18.84 8.23
CA ILE A 32 1.07 -18.15 7.31
C ILE A 32 0.70 -16.67 7.14
N PHE A 33 -0.59 -16.35 7.01
CA PHE A 33 -1.05 -14.96 6.93
C PHE A 33 -0.71 -14.20 8.21
N LYS A 34 -1.11 -14.72 9.38
CA LYS A 34 -0.85 -14.07 10.68
C LYS A 34 0.64 -13.83 10.91
N GLU A 35 1.47 -14.81 10.54
CA GLU A 35 2.92 -14.74 10.68
C GLU A 35 3.53 -13.65 9.78
N ILE A 36 3.07 -13.56 8.52
CA ILE A 36 3.50 -12.50 7.60
C ILE A 36 3.10 -11.14 8.16
N ILE A 37 1.84 -10.95 8.58
CA ILE A 37 1.37 -9.67 9.12
C ILE A 37 2.16 -9.28 10.37
N LEU A 38 2.32 -10.20 11.32
CA LEU A 38 3.09 -9.97 12.55
C LEU A 38 4.54 -9.57 12.25
N PHE A 39 5.20 -10.28 11.33
CA PHE A 39 6.55 -9.97 10.93
C PHE A 39 6.64 -8.58 10.29
N MET A 40 5.74 -8.26 9.37
CA MET A 40 5.75 -6.99 8.65
C MET A 40 5.48 -5.80 9.58
N ASP A 41 4.52 -5.92 10.51
CA ASP A 41 4.25 -4.90 11.52
C ASP A 41 5.45 -4.67 12.45
N SER A 42 6.18 -5.72 12.80
CA SER A 42 7.37 -5.61 13.64
C SER A 42 8.60 -5.07 12.91
N ALA A 43 8.84 -5.52 11.68
CA ALA A 43 10.07 -5.22 10.94
C ALA A 43 9.96 -3.91 10.14
N PHE A 44 8.76 -3.57 9.67
CA PHE A 44 8.51 -2.45 8.78
C PHE A 44 7.21 -1.70 9.16
N PRO A 45 7.14 -0.99 10.30
CA PRO A 45 5.88 -0.47 10.85
C PRO A 45 5.05 0.45 9.93
N GLU A 46 5.68 1.08 8.93
CA GLU A 46 5.01 1.96 7.97
C GLU A 46 4.62 1.23 6.66
N TRP A 47 4.73 -0.09 6.58
CA TRP A 47 4.58 -0.86 5.33
C TRP A 47 3.21 -0.68 4.66
N THR A 48 2.15 -0.48 5.43
CA THR A 48 0.79 -0.21 4.94
C THR A 48 0.52 1.27 4.61
N THR A 49 1.50 2.14 4.76
CA THR A 49 1.40 3.55 4.32
C THR A 49 2.07 3.74 2.97
N ASN A 50 1.80 4.87 2.32
CA ASN A 50 2.52 5.25 1.09
C ASN A 50 4.01 5.58 1.31
N ARG A 51 4.51 5.69 2.55
CA ARG A 51 5.96 5.65 2.86
C ARG A 51 6.54 4.24 2.78
N GLY A 52 5.70 3.24 2.96
CA GLY A 52 6.00 1.82 2.80
C GLY A 52 5.70 1.37 1.38
N ILE A 53 4.75 0.44 1.26
CA ILE A 53 4.26 -0.10 -0.01
C ILE A 53 2.77 0.20 -0.24
N GLY A 54 2.14 0.94 0.67
CA GLY A 54 0.81 1.52 0.50
C GLY A 54 -0.20 0.56 -0.11
N PHE A 55 -0.79 0.95 -1.23
CA PHE A 55 -1.87 0.20 -1.86
C PHE A 55 -1.42 -1.11 -2.54
N TRP A 56 -0.10 -1.38 -2.61
CA TRP A 56 0.45 -2.68 -3.01
C TRP A 56 0.61 -3.66 -1.83
N ALA A 57 0.31 -3.25 -0.59
CA ALA A 57 0.48 -4.12 0.57
C ALA A 57 -0.37 -5.40 0.50
N ALA A 58 -1.58 -5.34 -0.06
CA ALA A 58 -2.42 -6.52 -0.23
C ALA A 58 -1.84 -7.50 -1.27
N GLU A 59 -1.49 -7.02 -2.47
CA GLU A 59 -0.83 -7.82 -3.51
C GLU A 59 0.46 -8.45 -2.99
N PHE A 60 1.25 -7.69 -2.23
CA PHE A 60 2.50 -8.15 -1.61
C PHE A 60 2.26 -9.34 -0.68
N VAL A 61 1.28 -9.25 0.24
CA VAL A 61 0.98 -10.34 1.18
C VAL A 61 0.44 -11.56 0.44
N LEU A 62 -0.44 -11.37 -0.55
CA LEU A 62 -0.97 -12.47 -1.34
C LEU A 62 0.14 -13.21 -2.08
N THR A 63 1.02 -12.46 -2.75
CA THR A 63 2.20 -13.01 -3.43
C THR A 63 3.12 -13.75 -2.46
N ALA A 64 3.36 -13.18 -1.27
CA ALA A 64 4.17 -13.82 -0.24
C ALA A 64 3.57 -15.16 0.21
N ILE A 65 2.27 -15.23 0.45
CA ILE A 65 1.59 -16.48 0.80
C ILE A 65 1.78 -17.52 -0.30
N GLN A 66 1.46 -17.17 -1.55
CA GLN A 66 1.58 -18.07 -2.70
C GLN A 66 3.01 -18.59 -2.88
N ASN A 67 4.00 -17.73 -2.67
CA ASN A 67 5.42 -18.10 -2.79
C ASN A 67 5.91 -18.96 -1.63
N LEU A 68 5.28 -18.91 -0.45
CA LEU A 68 5.79 -19.54 0.77
C LEU A 68 4.94 -20.75 1.23
N GLU A 69 3.76 -20.95 0.66
CA GLU A 69 2.82 -22.03 1.00
C GLU A 69 3.50 -23.41 0.93
N HIS A 70 4.31 -23.64 -0.11
CA HIS A 70 5.05 -24.90 -0.30
C HIS A 70 6.08 -25.19 0.81
N LEU A 71 6.59 -24.19 1.52
CA LEU A 71 7.56 -24.39 2.61
C LEU A 71 6.90 -24.99 3.86
N TYR A 72 5.59 -24.81 4.03
CA TYR A 72 4.81 -25.38 5.12
C TYR A 72 4.38 -26.83 4.83
N GLU A 73 4.41 -27.26 3.58
CA GLU A 73 4.07 -28.63 3.16
C GLU A 73 5.25 -29.60 3.28
N ASP A 74 6.49 -29.11 3.39
CA ASP A 74 7.69 -29.95 3.49
C ASP A 74 7.93 -30.45 4.93
N ILE A 75 7.49 -31.69 5.16
CA ILE A 75 7.59 -32.43 6.44
C ILE A 75 9.04 -32.59 6.92
N ASN A 76 10.05 -32.39 6.05
CA ASN A 76 11.46 -32.58 6.39
C ASN A 76 12.14 -31.33 6.98
N ASN A 77 11.53 -30.15 6.89
CA ASN A 77 12.15 -28.94 7.40
C ASN A 77 11.82 -28.72 8.88
N SER A 78 12.84 -28.37 9.66
CA SER A 78 12.60 -27.90 11.03
C SER A 78 11.80 -26.59 10.99
N SER A 79 10.81 -26.44 11.86
CA SER A 79 9.93 -25.26 11.88
C SER A 79 10.70 -23.94 12.00
N ILE A 80 11.84 -23.92 12.68
CA ILE A 80 12.72 -22.74 12.81
C ILE A 80 13.34 -22.36 11.47
N GLN A 81 13.78 -23.34 10.67
CA GLN A 81 14.40 -23.07 9.38
C GLN A 81 13.37 -22.53 8.39
N VAL A 82 12.16 -23.09 8.37
CA VAL A 82 11.03 -22.58 7.57
C VAL A 82 10.74 -21.11 7.91
N LEU A 83 10.59 -20.78 9.20
CA LEU A 83 10.33 -19.39 9.62
C LEU A 83 11.45 -18.43 9.22
N LYS A 84 12.71 -18.87 9.35
CA LYS A 84 13.85 -18.06 8.93
C LYS A 84 13.82 -17.78 7.42
N ASP A 85 13.51 -18.78 6.62
CA ASP A 85 13.47 -18.65 5.16
C ASP A 85 12.28 -17.76 4.72
N VAL A 86 11.13 -17.89 5.38
CA VAL A 86 9.97 -17.00 5.22
C VAL A 86 10.37 -15.54 5.49
N TYR A 87 10.93 -15.22 6.66
CA TYR A 87 11.28 -13.85 7.00
C TYR A 87 12.36 -13.26 6.08
N MET A 88 13.37 -14.06 5.73
CA MET A 88 14.43 -13.60 4.82
C MET A 88 13.88 -13.28 3.44
N SER A 89 12.97 -14.11 2.90
CA SER A 89 12.28 -13.84 1.64
C SER A 89 11.43 -12.57 1.74
N LEU A 90 10.61 -12.42 2.79
CA LEU A 90 9.80 -11.21 3.01
C LEU A 90 10.65 -9.93 3.04
N VAL A 91 11.82 -9.95 3.68
CA VAL A 91 12.74 -8.79 3.72
C VAL A 91 13.26 -8.43 2.34
N VAL A 92 13.64 -9.43 1.53
CA VAL A 92 14.16 -9.22 0.18
C VAL A 92 13.06 -8.66 -0.71
N ASP A 93 11.89 -9.31 -0.71
CA ASP A 93 10.75 -8.92 -1.54
C ASP A 93 10.26 -7.52 -1.16
N TYR A 94 10.09 -7.25 0.14
CA TYR A 94 9.65 -5.92 0.60
C TYR A 94 10.59 -4.81 0.13
N LYS A 95 11.91 -5.02 0.16
CA LYS A 95 12.87 -4.01 -0.30
C LYS A 95 12.75 -3.73 -1.79
N ILE A 96 12.52 -4.77 -2.59
CA ILE A 96 12.33 -4.65 -4.04
C ILE A 96 11.01 -3.93 -4.33
N THR A 97 9.92 -4.41 -3.74
CA THR A 97 8.57 -3.83 -3.89
C THR A 97 8.56 -2.38 -3.43
N LYS A 98 9.14 -2.05 -2.27
CA LYS A 98 9.23 -0.67 -1.78
C LYS A 98 9.95 0.25 -2.75
N LYS A 99 11.05 -0.21 -3.34
CA LYS A 99 11.79 0.60 -4.31
C LYS A 99 10.94 0.91 -5.55
N GLN A 100 10.23 -0.08 -6.08
CA GLN A 100 9.36 0.08 -7.23
C GLN A 100 8.15 0.97 -6.90
N PHE A 101 7.50 0.69 -5.78
CA PHE A 101 6.36 1.45 -5.28
C PHE A 101 6.72 2.93 -5.06
N THR A 102 7.90 3.21 -4.51
CA THR A 102 8.36 4.59 -4.26
C THR A 102 8.41 5.39 -5.56
N SER A 103 8.88 4.80 -6.67
CA SER A 103 8.86 5.49 -7.97
C SER A 103 7.44 5.79 -8.44
N VAL A 104 6.56 4.78 -8.37
CA VAL A 104 5.15 4.93 -8.80
C VAL A 104 4.41 5.98 -7.95
N VAL A 105 4.60 5.96 -6.64
CA VAL A 105 3.88 6.87 -5.73
C VAL A 105 4.37 8.31 -5.88
N ILE A 106 5.67 8.54 -6.11
CA ILE A 106 6.20 9.89 -6.37
C ILE A 106 5.61 10.46 -7.65
N ASP A 107 5.62 9.70 -8.75
CA ASP A 107 5.04 10.14 -10.02
C ASP A 107 3.54 10.44 -9.87
N THR A 108 2.83 9.60 -9.11
CA THR A 108 1.41 9.80 -8.79
C THR A 108 1.17 11.06 -7.95
N ILE A 109 2.02 11.33 -6.95
CA ILE A 109 1.92 12.52 -6.10
C ILE A 109 2.12 13.78 -6.93
N ILE A 110 3.16 13.82 -7.78
CA ILE A 110 3.44 14.98 -8.63
C ILE A 110 2.29 15.23 -9.59
N HIS A 111 1.84 14.21 -10.31
CA HIS A 111 0.76 14.35 -11.29
C HIS A 111 -0.54 14.83 -10.64
N ASN A 112 -0.94 14.23 -9.52
CA ASN A 112 -2.17 14.61 -8.83
C ASN A 112 -2.06 16.00 -8.19
N PHE A 113 -0.88 16.37 -7.69
CA PHE A 113 -0.64 17.71 -7.18
C PHE A 113 -0.81 18.77 -8.26
N GLU A 114 -0.21 18.54 -9.45
CA GLU A 114 -0.34 19.46 -10.59
C GLU A 114 -1.79 19.61 -11.01
N ILE A 115 -2.57 18.54 -11.07
CA ILE A 115 -4.01 18.61 -11.38
C ILE A 115 -4.79 19.38 -10.28
N GLU A 116 -4.56 19.04 -9.01
CA GLU A 116 -5.34 19.57 -7.89
C GLU A 116 -5.07 21.06 -7.63
N TYR A 117 -3.84 21.51 -7.87
CA TYR A 117 -3.41 22.89 -7.63
C TYR A 117 -3.23 23.71 -8.90
N ASN A 118 -3.56 23.18 -10.10
CA ASN A 118 -3.33 23.87 -11.37
C ASN A 118 -3.87 25.30 -11.38
N GLU A 119 -5.15 25.48 -11.02
CA GLU A 119 -5.80 26.81 -11.03
C GLU A 119 -5.10 27.80 -10.09
N LEU A 120 -4.74 27.35 -8.88
CA LEU A 120 -4.06 28.20 -7.90
C LEU A 120 -2.66 28.57 -8.36
N LEU A 121 -1.92 27.63 -8.95
CA LEU A 121 -0.59 27.89 -9.49
C LEU A 121 -0.64 28.86 -10.68
N ASP A 122 -1.61 28.69 -11.58
CA ASP A 122 -1.85 29.58 -12.73
C ASP A 122 -2.19 31.00 -12.25
N GLU A 123 -3.05 31.16 -11.25
CA GLU A 123 -3.42 32.47 -10.68
C GLU A 123 -2.22 33.20 -10.06
N ASN A 124 -1.20 32.46 -9.61
CA ASN A 124 -0.03 32.99 -8.92
C ASN A 124 1.25 32.99 -9.78
N GLU A 125 1.16 32.68 -11.09
CA GLU A 125 2.32 32.58 -12.00
C GLU A 125 3.11 33.89 -12.13
N TYR A 126 2.46 35.03 -11.89
CA TYR A 126 3.05 36.37 -11.99
C TYR A 126 3.89 36.78 -10.77
N LEU A 127 3.91 35.97 -9.72
CA LEU A 127 4.75 36.22 -8.55
C LEU A 127 6.24 36.24 -8.94
N PRO A 128 7.08 37.01 -8.21
CA PRO A 128 8.53 36.87 -8.34
C PRO A 128 8.95 35.41 -8.15
N ILE A 129 9.93 34.94 -8.92
CA ILE A 129 10.32 33.52 -8.97
C ILE A 129 10.57 32.87 -7.59
N ASN A 130 11.14 33.63 -6.65
CA ASN A 130 11.41 33.14 -5.30
C ASN A 130 10.12 32.97 -4.48
N ASP A 131 9.14 33.87 -4.68
CA ASP A 131 7.86 33.84 -3.98
C ASP A 131 6.96 32.74 -4.57
N PHE A 132 6.94 32.59 -5.90
CA PHE A 132 6.26 31.48 -6.55
C PHE A 132 6.82 30.12 -6.11
N LYS A 133 8.15 30.00 -6.09
CA LYS A 133 8.81 28.78 -5.62
C LYS A 133 8.47 28.48 -4.16
N ALA A 134 8.49 29.49 -3.28
CA ALA A 134 8.13 29.30 -1.88
C ALA A 134 6.68 28.82 -1.73
N LEU A 135 5.74 29.38 -2.50
CA LEU A 135 4.35 28.94 -2.55
C LEU A 135 4.24 27.48 -3.02
N TYR A 136 4.89 27.14 -4.14
CA TYR A 136 4.90 25.78 -4.68
C TYR A 136 5.45 24.78 -3.65
N ASP A 137 6.61 25.08 -3.06
CA ASP A 137 7.27 24.21 -2.09
C ASP A 137 6.39 24.02 -0.84
N GLU A 138 5.72 25.06 -0.35
CA GLU A 138 4.79 24.97 0.79
C GLU A 138 3.62 24.03 0.47
N LEU A 139 2.94 24.24 -0.66
CA LEU A 139 1.79 23.45 -1.07
C LEU A 139 2.17 21.99 -1.32
N TYR A 140 3.26 21.77 -2.06
CA TYR A 140 3.74 20.43 -2.41
C TYR A 140 4.14 19.66 -1.16
N ASN A 141 4.89 20.26 -0.23
CA ASN A 141 5.32 19.57 0.99
C ASN A 141 4.13 19.14 1.86
N VAL A 142 3.12 20.00 2.02
CA VAL A 142 1.90 19.65 2.77
C VAL A 142 1.15 18.52 2.07
N TYR A 143 1.03 18.60 0.74
CA TYR A 143 0.36 17.59 -0.06
C TYR A 143 1.08 16.23 0.01
N GLU A 144 2.39 16.22 -0.23
CA GLU A 144 3.23 15.02 -0.20
C GLU A 144 3.14 14.34 1.16
N ILE A 145 3.28 15.07 2.26
CA ILE A 145 3.19 14.51 3.62
C ILE A 145 1.83 13.86 3.86
N LYS A 146 0.74 14.52 3.44
CA LYS A 146 -0.62 13.99 3.55
C LYS A 146 -0.79 12.68 2.78
N ILE A 147 -0.29 12.61 1.55
CA ILE A 147 -0.40 11.40 0.73
C ILE A 147 0.50 10.28 1.26
N LEU A 148 1.75 10.57 1.62
CA LEU A 148 2.71 9.58 2.11
C LEU A 148 2.25 8.93 3.43
N ASN A 149 1.62 9.68 4.32
CA ASN A 149 1.16 9.17 5.62
C ASN A 149 -0.18 8.42 5.55
N LYS A 150 -0.83 8.34 4.37
CA LYS A 150 -2.10 7.64 4.23
C LYS A 150 -1.89 6.14 4.42
N VAL A 151 -2.53 5.57 5.44
CA VAL A 151 -2.68 4.12 5.63
C VAL A 151 -3.67 3.60 4.58
N THR A 152 -3.31 2.55 3.86
CA THR A 152 -4.12 2.01 2.77
C THR A 152 -4.95 0.80 3.17
N TYR A 153 -4.43 -0.04 4.06
CA TYR A 153 -5.09 -1.26 4.51
C TYR A 153 -4.88 -1.49 6.02
N ASN A 154 -5.84 -2.16 6.65
CA ASN A 154 -5.75 -2.57 8.05
C ASN A 154 -6.00 -4.08 8.17
N PHE A 155 -4.92 -4.86 8.17
CA PHE A 155 -4.98 -6.33 8.28
C PHE A 155 -5.30 -6.85 9.69
N MET A 156 -5.37 -5.97 10.69
CA MET A 156 -5.57 -6.32 12.10
C MET A 156 -7.03 -6.20 12.57
N ASN A 157 -7.91 -5.63 11.75
CA ASN A 157 -9.34 -5.58 12.04
C ASN A 157 -10.06 -6.70 11.28
N GLU A 158 -10.70 -7.61 12.02
CA GLU A 158 -11.60 -8.64 11.46
C GLU A 158 -12.90 -8.04 10.88
N GLU A 159 -13.18 -6.76 11.15
CA GLU A 159 -14.28 -6.04 10.53
C GLU A 159 -13.86 -5.59 9.13
N PHE A 160 -14.51 -6.18 8.12
CA PHE A 160 -14.44 -5.71 6.74
C PHE A 160 -14.55 -4.18 6.71
N PRO A 161 -13.72 -3.45 5.95
CA PRO A 161 -14.06 -2.07 5.65
C PRO A 161 -15.44 -2.10 5.02
N ILE A 162 -16.41 -1.52 5.72
CA ILE A 162 -17.71 -1.20 5.14
C ILE A 162 -17.39 -0.18 4.05
N LEU A 163 -17.42 -0.65 2.80
CA LEU A 163 -17.31 0.18 1.60
C LEU A 163 -18.48 1.18 1.57
#